data_AF-A0A6V7IUA2-F1
#
_entry.id   AF-A0A6V7IUA2-F1
#
_cell.length_a   1.000
_cell.length_b   1.000
_cell.length_c   1.000
_cell.angle_alpha   90.00
_cell.angle_beta   90.00
_cell.angle_gamma   90.00
#
_symmetry.space_group_name_H-M   'P 1'
#
loop_
_entity.id
_entity.type
_entity.pdbx_description
1 polymer ?
#
loop_
_entity_poly.entity_id
_entity_poly.type
_entity_poly.pdbx_seq_one_letter_code
_entity_poly.pdbx_strand_id
1 'polypeptide(L)' 'VFILRKRSSHIIPQPGIRYYICSLSLKTIVYKGQFTADQLWLYFTDLKCPKFETYLALVHTRFSTNTFPSWERAHPLR' A
#
# COMPACT_ATOMS: atom_id res chain seq x y z
N VAL A 1 -16.06 7.21 -3.79
CA VAL A 1 -14.72 6.56 -3.86
C VAL A 1 -14.73 5.10 -3.38
N PHE A 2 -15.25 4.79 -2.18
CA PHE A 2 -15.31 3.41 -1.66
C PHE A 2 -16.01 2.41 -2.62
N ILE A 3 -17.18 2.76 -3.15
CA ILE A 3 -17.94 1.88 -4.07
C ILE A 3 -17.15 1.59 -5.35
N LEU A 4 -16.49 2.60 -5.92
CA LEU A 4 -15.67 2.43 -7.14
C LEU A 4 -14.53 1.45 -6.88
N ARG A 5 -13.81 1.62 -5.77
CA ARG A 5 -12.75 0.71 -5.33
C ARG A 5 -13.26 -0.71 -5.09
N LYS A 6 -14.43 -0.86 -4.46
CA LYS A 6 -15.04 -2.18 -4.21
C LYS A 6 -15.40 -2.84 -5.54
N ARG A 7 -16.06 -2.12 -6.44
CA ARG A 7 -16.45 -2.63 -7.76
C ARG A 7 -15.22 -3.00 -8.60
N SER A 8 -14.19 -2.16 -8.64
CA SER A 8 -12.96 -2.44 -9.41
C SER A 8 -12.25 -3.70 -8.89
N SER A 9 -12.20 -3.91 -7.57
CA SER A 9 -11.65 -5.12 -6.96
C SER A 9 -12.44 -6.41 -7.26
N HIS A 10 -13.66 -6.34 -7.78
CA HIS A 10 -14.42 -7.53 -8.19
C HIS A 10 -14.39 -7.76 -9.71
N ILE A 11 -14.28 -6.69 -10.51
CA ILE A 11 -14.38 -6.77 -11.97
C ILE A 11 -13.02 -7.01 -12.64
N ILE A 12 -11.97 -6.37 -12.12
CA ILE A 12 -10.66 -6.33 -12.78
C ILE A 12 -9.83 -7.60 -12.55
N PRO A 13 -9.84 -8.25 -11.37
CA PRO A 13 -9.10 -9.49 -11.19
C PRO A 13 -9.54 -10.54 -12.20
N GLN A 14 -8.60 -10.95 -13.04
CA GLN A 14 -8.77 -12.01 -14.04
C GLN A 14 -7.58 -12.97 -13.92
N PRO A 15 -7.72 -14.24 -14.35
CA PRO A 15 -6.61 -15.19 -14.35
C PRO A 15 -5.38 -14.59 -15.06
N GLY A 16 -4.23 -14.57 -14.37
CA GLY A 16 -2.98 -14.01 -14.89
C GLY A 16 -2.76 -12.51 -14.65
N ILE A 17 -3.75 -11.77 -14.17
CA ILE A 17 -3.63 -10.33 -13.89
C ILE A 17 -3.55 -10.09 -12.37
N ARG A 18 -2.45 -9.49 -11.90
CA ARG A 18 -2.35 -8.99 -10.52
C ARG A 18 -2.93 -7.59 -10.43
N TYR A 19 -3.93 -7.40 -9.59
CA TYR A 19 -4.58 -6.11 -9.39
C TYR A 19 -4.86 -5.85 -7.92
N TYR A 20 -4.30 -4.76 -7.39
CA TYR A 20 -4.54 -4.34 -6.02
C TYR A 20 -4.41 -2.83 -5.89
N ILE A 21 -5.38 -2.20 -5.23
CA ILE A 21 -5.30 -0.78 -4.87
C ILE A 21 -4.77 -0.66 -3.45
N CYS A 22 -3.68 0.08 -3.20
CA CYS A 22 -3.23 0.28 -1.82
C CYS A 22 -4.22 1.13 -1.02
N SER A 23 -4.57 2.30 -1.53
CA SER A 23 -5.56 3.22 -0.96
C SER A 23 -6.31 3.94 -2.08
N LEU A 24 -7.59 4.25 -1.85
CA LEU A 24 -8.36 5.15 -2.70
C LEU A 24 -9.24 6.00 -1.80
N SER A 25 -8.71 7.14 -1.38
CA SER A 25 -9.32 8.08 -0.46
C SER A 25 -8.74 9.48 -0.75
N LEU A 26 -9.50 10.52 -0.40
CA LEU A 26 -9.04 11.91 -0.48
C LEU A 26 -8.23 12.33 0.76
N LYS A 27 -8.31 11.56 1.84
CA LYS A 27 -7.75 11.92 3.16
C LYS A 27 -6.60 11.01 3.60
N THR A 28 -6.45 9.85 2.98
CA THR A 28 -5.53 8.81 3.45
C THR A 28 -4.86 8.15 2.26
N ILE A 29 -3.54 8.08 2.32
CA ILE A 29 -2.69 7.40 1.35
C ILE A 29 -1.87 6.34 2.05
N VAL A 30 -1.70 5.18 1.42
CA VAL A 30 -0.96 4.04 1.97
C VAL A 30 0.25 3.75 1.09
N TYR A 31 1.42 4.01 1.65
CA TYR A 31 2.71 3.59 1.10
C TYR A 31 3.12 2.27 1.75
N LYS A 32 3.18 1.20 0.95
CA LYS A 32 3.56 -0.13 1.45
C LYS A 32 4.22 -0.95 0.36
N GLY A 33 5.04 -1.90 0.78
CA GLY A 33 5.73 -2.81 -0.12
C GLY A 33 6.50 -3.92 0.57
N GLN A 34 7.31 -4.60 -0.21
CA GLN A 34 8.15 -5.74 0.20
C GLN A 34 9.61 -5.31 0.29
N PHE A 35 9.91 -4.52 1.30
CA PHE A 35 11.24 -4.00 1.55
C PHE A 35 11.41 -3.77 3.06
N THR A 36 12.65 -3.60 3.50
CA THR A 36 12.92 -3.28 4.92
C THR A 36 12.50 -1.85 5.24
N ALA A 37 12.29 -1.56 6.53
CA ALA A 37 11.88 -0.22 6.97
C ALA A 37 12.83 0.88 6.47
N ASP A 38 14.15 0.62 6.46
CA ASP A 38 15.16 1.58 6.01
C ASP A 38 15.08 1.87 4.50
N GLN A 39 14.65 0.88 3.71
CA GLN A 39 14.51 1.00 2.26
C GLN A 39 13.29 1.83 1.85
N LEU A 40 12.31 2.05 2.75
CA LEU A 40 11.10 2.82 2.47
C LEU A 40 11.41 4.20 1.87
N TRP A 41 12.36 4.91 2.49
CA TRP A 41 12.76 6.27 2.10
C TRP A 41 13.51 6.31 0.76
N LEU A 42 14.13 5.21 0.37
CA LEU A 42 14.81 5.08 -0.93
C LEU A 42 13.81 4.73 -2.03
N TYR A 43 12.80 3.92 -1.69
CA TYR A 43 11.78 3.45 -2.64
C TYR A 43 10.72 4.52 -2.94
N PHE A 44 10.23 5.22 -1.90
CA PHE A 44 9.22 6.27 -2.01
C PHE A 44 9.85 7.64 -1.72
N THR A 45 10.38 8.27 -2.77
CA THR A 45 11.09 9.55 -2.67
C THR A 45 10.18 10.74 -2.37
N ASP A 46 8.89 10.59 -2.64
CA ASP A 46 7.85 11.54 -2.28
C ASP A 46 7.71 11.72 -0.76
N LEU A 47 7.96 10.67 0.03
CA LEU A 47 8.00 10.76 1.50
C LEU A 47 9.12 11.67 2.02
N LYS A 48 10.16 11.94 1.21
CA LYS A 48 11.24 12.89 1.55
C LYS A 48 10.88 14.34 1.21
N CYS A 49 9.77 14.57 0.51
CA CYS A 49 9.38 15.91 0.11
C CYS A 49 8.89 16.70 1.34
N PRO A 50 9.41 17.91 1.59
CA PRO A 50 8.93 18.75 2.70
C PRO A 50 7.44 19.13 2.61
N LYS A 51 6.85 19.07 1.40
CA LYS A 51 5.42 19.32 1.19
C LYS A 51 4.53 18.13 1.56
N PHE A 52 5.12 16.95 1.79
CA PHE A 52 4.40 15.75 2.17
C PHE A 52 4.18 15.74 3.69
N GLU A 53 3.18 16.51 4.12
CA GLU A 53 2.84 16.68 5.54
C GLU A 53 1.54 15.93 5.88
N THR A 54 1.46 15.41 7.10
CA THR A 54 0.24 14.77 7.61
C THR A 54 0.11 15.06 9.10
N TYR A 55 -1.13 15.12 9.56
CA TYR A 55 -1.43 15.21 11.00
C TYR A 55 -1.10 13.91 11.74
N LEU A 56 -1.23 12.76 11.07
CA LEU A 56 -1.04 11.44 11.67
C LEU A 56 -0.35 10.50 10.67
N ALA A 57 0.58 9.68 11.18
CA ALA A 57 1.21 8.60 10.44
C ALA A 57 1.06 7.27 11.19
N LEU A 58 0.80 6.18 10.46
CA LEU A 58 0.75 4.82 10.97
C LEU A 58 1.76 3.97 10.21
N VAL A 59 2.64 3.29 10.93
CA VAL A 59 3.71 2.46 10.37
C VAL A 59 3.56 1.02 10.86
N HIS A 60 3.80 0.05 9.99
CA HIS A 60 3.77 -1.37 10.35
C HIS A 60 4.83 -2.16 9.61
N THR A 61 5.60 -2.96 10.35
CA THR A 61 6.51 -3.97 9.81
C THR A 61 5.92 -5.36 10.07
N ARG A 62 5.93 -6.21 9.03
CA ARG A 62 5.36 -7.57 9.12
C ARG A 62 6.48 -8.60 9.07
N PHE A 63 6.51 -9.48 10.07
CA PHE A 63 7.25 -10.74 9.99
C PHE A 63 6.33 -11.83 9.44
N SER A 64 6.74 -12.50 8.35
CA SER A 64 5.95 -13.53 7.68
C SER A 64 6.60 -14.89 7.86
N THR A 65 5.81 -15.89 8.25
CA THR A 65 6.22 -17.30 8.22
C THR A 65 6.15 -17.92 6.82
N ASN A 66 5.66 -17.16 5.82
CA ASN A 66 5.67 -17.57 4.41
C ASN A 66 6.93 -17.08 3.72
N THR A 67 7.53 -17.93 2.89
CA THR A 67 8.68 -17.62 2.03
C THR A 67 8.29 -16.87 0.76
N PHE A 68 7.06 -17.05 0.25
CA PHE A 68 6.59 -16.34 -0.94
C PHE A 68 6.00 -14.97 -0.58
N PRO A 69 6.59 -13.88 -1.10
CA PRO A 69 6.20 -12.55 -0.70
C PRO A 69 4.91 -12.16 -1.45
N SER A 70 3.91 -11.63 -0.74
CA SER A 70 2.66 -11.12 -1.34
C SER A 70 2.46 -9.65 -0.99
N TRP A 71 2.48 -8.79 -2.01
CA TRP A 71 2.48 -7.32 -1.86
C TRP A 71 1.18 -6.81 -1.25
N GLU A 72 0.08 -7.44 -1.65
CA GLU A 72 -1.29 -7.11 -1.24
C GLU A 72 -1.49 -7.31 0.27
N ARG A 73 -0.78 -8.28 0.85
CA ARG A 73 -0.85 -8.64 2.27
C ARG A 73 0.11 -7.82 3.15
N ALA A 74 0.85 -6.87 2.59
CA ALA A 74 1.55 -5.88 3.41
C ALA A 74 0.52 -4.98 4.11
N HIS A 75 0.82 -4.60 5.35
CA HIS A 75 0.10 -3.57 6.10
C HIS A 75 0.86 -2.24 5.94
N PRO A 76 0.25 -1.07 6.23
CA PRO A 76 -1.11 -0.86 6.70
C PRO A 76 -2.19 -1.27 5.70
N LEU A 77 -3.34 -1.69 6.23
CA LEU A 77 -4.57 -1.78 5.44
C LEU A 77 -5.29 -0.43 5.47
N ARG A 78 -6.34 -0.30 4.65
CA ARG A 78 -7.04 0.95 4.36
C ARG A 78 -7.99 1.38 5.46
#